data_AF-A0A382FT90-F1
#
_entry.id   AF-A0A382FT90-F1
#
_cell.length_a   1.000
_cell.length_b   1.000
_cell.length_c   1.000
_cell.angle_alpha   90.00
_cell.angle_beta   90.00
_cell.angle_gamma   90.00
#
_symmetry.space_group_name_H-M   'P 1'
#
loop_
_entity.id
_entity.type
_entity.pdbx_description
1 polymer ?
#
loop_
_entity_poly.entity_id
_entity_poly.type
_entity_poly.pdbx_seq_one_letter_code
_entity_poly.pdbx_strand_id
1 'polypeptide(L)'
;ASYVRPDLCLCGGLSGCKKVAAMAEAHHVKVIPHNPLSPISTAACVQLDACIPNFALQEYTGESEPPKSELLLKPLELKEGYITVPDGPGLGVEINEEALKMPEDPKVLDTPIGFDGSVQDR
;
A
#
# COMPACT_ATOMS: atom_id res chain seq x y z
N ALA A 1 4.51 -19.49 6.15
CA ALA A 1 3.37 -18.58 5.86
C ALA A 1 2.94 -18.80 4.42
N SER A 2 1.64 -18.73 4.11
CA SER A 2 1.14 -18.86 2.72
C SER A 2 1.33 -17.58 1.90
N TYR A 3 1.50 -16.45 2.59
CA TYR A 3 1.70 -15.11 2.02
C TYR A 3 2.74 -14.35 2.82
N VAL A 4 3.48 -13.47 2.15
CA VAL A 4 4.24 -12.39 2.78
C VAL A 4 3.57 -11.05 2.52
N ARG A 5 3.62 -10.15 3.49
CA ARG A 5 3.01 -8.82 3.41
C ARG A 5 4.03 -7.69 3.61
N PRO A 6 4.97 -7.50 2.67
CA PRO A 6 5.93 -6.40 2.77
C PRO A 6 5.18 -5.07 2.59
N ASP A 7 5.48 -4.11 3.46
CA ASP A 7 5.03 -2.73 3.30
C ASP A 7 6.07 -1.99 2.43
N LEU A 8 5.64 -1.43 1.30
CA LEU A 8 6.56 -0.83 0.33
C LEU A 8 7.34 0.35 0.91
N CYS A 9 6.71 1.17 1.75
CA CYS A 9 7.34 2.34 2.34
C CYS A 9 8.27 1.99 3.51
N LEU A 10 8.11 0.82 4.13
CA LEU A 10 8.93 0.36 5.25
C LEU A 10 9.97 -0.69 4.86
N CYS A 11 9.77 -1.41 3.75
CA CYS A 11 10.62 -2.52 3.30
C CYS A 11 11.56 -2.10 2.16
N GLY A 12 12.15 -0.90 2.26
CA GLY A 12 13.18 -0.43 1.33
C GLY A 12 12.67 -0.11 -0.08
N GLY A 13 11.40 0.26 -0.23
CA GLY A 13 10.80 0.66 -1.50
C GLY A 13 10.68 -0.48 -2.50
N LEU A 14 10.53 -0.11 -3.79
CA LEU A 14 10.42 -1.06 -4.90
C LEU A 14 11.57 -2.07 -4.92
N SER A 15 12.81 -1.61 -4.71
CA SER A 15 14.00 -2.47 -4.73
C SER A 15 14.02 -3.49 -3.59
N GLY A 16 13.64 -3.09 -2.37
CA GLY A 16 13.60 -3.99 -1.22
C GLY A 16 12.46 -5.00 -1.34
N CYS A 17 11.25 -4.53 -1.64
CA CYS A 17 10.09 -5.39 -1.83
C CYS A 17 10.28 -6.40 -2.98
N LYS A 18 10.92 -6.00 -4.09
CA LYS A 18 11.20 -6.93 -5.19
C LYS A 18 12.16 -8.05 -4.81
N LYS A 19 13.15 -7.77 -3.93
CA LYS A 19 14.02 -8.81 -3.37
C LYS A 19 13.26 -9.75 -2.46
N VAL A 20 12.37 -9.22 -1.61
CA VAL A 20 11.49 -10.04 -0.76
C VAL A 20 10.59 -10.92 -1.61
N ALA A 21 9.98 -10.37 -2.67
CA ALA A 21 9.14 -11.11 -3.60
C ALA A 21 9.89 -12.27 -4.27
N ALA A 22 11.12 -12.03 -4.76
CA ALA A 22 11.96 -13.07 -5.37
C ALA A 22 12.34 -14.19 -4.39
N MET A 23 12.64 -13.84 -3.13
CA MET A 23 12.89 -14.84 -2.08
C MET A 23 11.62 -15.64 -1.76
N ALA A 24 10.46 -14.98 -1.67
CA ALA A 24 9.18 -15.64 -1.44
C ALA A 24 8.79 -16.58 -2.59
N GLU A 25 9.05 -16.17 -3.83
CA GLU A 25 8.80 -16.95 -5.05
C GLU A 25 9.52 -18.31 -5.00
N ALA A 26 10.78 -18.34 -4.57
CA ALA A 26 11.57 -19.56 -4.43
C ALA A 26 10.97 -20.56 -3.43
N HIS A 27 10.09 -20.11 -2.53
CA HIS A 27 9.38 -20.93 -1.56
C HIS A 27 7.89 -21.13 -1.91
N HIS A 28 7.47 -20.78 -3.14
CA HIS A 28 6.08 -20.80 -3.57
C HIS A 28 5.13 -19.96 -2.68
N VAL A 29 5.68 -18.93 -2.04
CA VAL A 29 4.93 -17.99 -1.22
C VAL A 29 4.52 -16.80 -2.07
N LYS A 30 3.24 -16.43 -1.99
CA LYS A 30 2.71 -15.28 -2.72
C LYS A 30 2.86 -13.98 -1.93
N VAL A 31 2.78 -12.85 -2.63
CA VAL A 31 2.93 -11.52 -2.07
C VAL A 31 1.58 -10.81 -2.03
N ILE A 32 1.26 -10.21 -0.88
CA ILE A 32 0.12 -9.31 -0.67
C ILE A 32 0.68 -8.06 0.00
N PRO A 33 1.08 -7.01 -0.75
CA PRO A 33 1.68 -5.84 -0.14
C PRO A 33 0.78 -5.25 0.95
N HIS A 34 1.39 -4.84 2.07
CA HIS A 34 0.69 -4.06 3.08
C HIS A 34 0.66 -2.61 2.63
N ASN A 35 -0.54 -2.02 2.57
CA ASN A 35 -0.75 -0.71 1.95
C ASN A 35 -1.76 0.15 2.74
N PRO A 36 -1.46 0.54 3.99
CA PRO A 36 -2.35 1.38 4.80
C PRO A 36 -2.17 2.89 4.53
N LEU A 37 -1.15 3.26 3.74
CA LEU A 37 -0.61 4.62 3.66
C LEU A 37 -1.34 5.49 2.62
N SER A 38 -0.60 6.37 1.95
CA SER A 38 -1.10 7.34 0.98
C SER A 38 -1.41 6.70 -0.38
N PRO A 39 -2.23 7.31 -1.23
CA PRO A 39 -2.46 6.82 -2.60
C PRO A 39 -1.18 6.79 -3.46
N ILE A 40 -0.12 7.53 -3.08
CA ILE A 40 1.20 7.42 -3.72
C ILE A 40 1.85 6.05 -3.40
N SER A 41 1.71 5.58 -2.15
CA SER A 41 2.12 4.22 -1.77
C SER A 41 1.33 3.18 -2.54
N THR A 42 0.01 3.38 -2.71
CA THR A 42 -0.84 2.47 -3.49
C THR A 42 -0.38 2.42 -4.95
N ALA A 43 -0.08 3.56 -5.57
CA ALA A 43 0.44 3.60 -6.94
C ALA A 43 1.76 2.83 -7.06
N ALA A 44 2.67 2.99 -6.09
CA ALA A 44 3.92 2.22 -6.06
C ALA A 44 3.69 0.72 -5.85
N CYS A 45 2.73 0.31 -5.01
CA CYS A 45 2.37 -1.09 -4.83
C CYS A 45 1.82 -1.67 -6.14
N VAL A 46 0.93 -0.96 -6.84
CA VAL A 46 0.37 -1.42 -8.12
C VAL A 46 1.47 -1.62 -9.18
N GLN A 47 2.49 -0.77 -9.21
CA GLN A 47 3.66 -0.97 -10.08
C GLN A 47 4.49 -2.20 -9.67
N LEU A 48 4.63 -2.48 -8.36
CA LEU A 48 5.26 -3.70 -7.88
C LEU A 48 4.45 -4.94 -8.28
N ASP A 49 3.14 -4.92 -8.05
CA ASP A 49 2.21 -6.02 -8.34
C ASP A 49 2.26 -6.42 -9.80
N ALA A 50 2.30 -5.44 -10.71
CA ALA A 50 2.42 -5.65 -12.14
C ALA A 50 3.77 -6.28 -12.55
N CYS A 51 4.80 -6.19 -11.71
CA CYS A 51 6.18 -6.57 -12.08
C CYS A 51 6.73 -7.81 -11.33
N ILE A 52 5.91 -8.47 -10.50
CA ILE A 52 6.28 -9.71 -9.79
C ILE A 52 5.37 -10.88 -10.20
N PRO A 53 5.91 -12.10 -10.37
CA PRO A 53 5.13 -13.25 -10.84
C PRO A 53 4.26 -13.90 -9.75
N ASN A 54 4.58 -13.66 -8.48
CA ASN A 54 3.91 -14.27 -7.32
C ASN A 54 2.98 -13.29 -6.57
N PHE A 55 2.50 -12.24 -7.25
CA PHE A 55 1.44 -11.38 -6.74
C PHE A 55 0.14 -12.18 -6.49
N ALA A 56 -0.51 -11.94 -5.35
CA ALA A 56 -1.80 -12.56 -5.03
C ALA A 56 -2.97 -11.56 -5.00
N LEU A 57 -2.78 -10.45 -4.29
CA LEU A 57 -3.83 -9.47 -4.02
C LEU A 57 -3.20 -8.17 -3.56
N GLN A 58 -3.83 -7.05 -3.90
CA GLN A 58 -3.46 -5.73 -3.42
C GLN A 58 -4.42 -5.29 -2.31
N GLU A 59 -3.88 -4.88 -1.16
CA GLU A 59 -4.67 -4.26 -0.11
C GLU A 59 -5.14 -2.87 -0.57
N TYR A 60 -6.45 -2.65 -0.47
CA TYR A 60 -7.13 -1.40 -0.86
C TYR A 60 -7.82 -0.81 0.36
N THR A 61 -7.59 0.48 0.60
CA THR A 61 -8.04 1.15 1.83
C THR A 61 -8.90 2.39 1.57
N GLY A 62 -9.46 2.50 0.36
CA GLY A 62 -10.38 3.58 -0.02
C GLY A 62 -9.70 4.72 -0.77
N GLU A 63 -8.80 4.41 -1.71
CA GLU A 63 -8.06 5.39 -2.50
C GLU A 63 -8.96 6.24 -3.42
N SER A 64 -10.19 5.79 -3.70
CA SER A 64 -11.21 6.56 -4.44
C SER A 64 -11.97 7.56 -3.58
N GLU A 65 -11.82 7.51 -2.26
CA GLU A 65 -12.59 8.33 -1.32
C GLU A 65 -11.73 9.44 -0.67
N PRO A 66 -12.30 10.63 -0.40
CA PRO A 66 -11.62 11.66 0.37
C PRO A 66 -11.27 11.18 1.79
N PRO A 67 -10.12 11.60 2.35
CA PRO A 67 -9.20 12.60 1.80
C PRO A 67 -8.20 12.01 0.78
N LYS A 68 -8.13 10.69 0.60
CA LYS A 68 -7.11 10.05 -0.23
C LYS A 68 -7.26 10.41 -1.71
N SER A 69 -8.49 10.41 -2.23
CA SER A 69 -8.72 10.74 -3.64
C SER A 69 -8.36 12.17 -4.03
N GLU A 70 -8.32 13.08 -3.05
CA GLU A 70 -7.99 14.49 -3.27
C GLU A 70 -6.47 14.74 -3.34
N LEU A 71 -5.64 13.80 -2.86
CA LEU A 71 -4.18 13.91 -2.84
C LEU A 71 -3.53 13.73 -4.22
N LEU A 72 -4.25 13.17 -5.19
CA LEU A 72 -3.79 12.98 -6.56
C LEU A 72 -4.65 13.79 -7.52
N LEU A 73 -4.06 14.32 -8.59
CA LEU A 73 -4.86 14.97 -9.66
C LEU A 73 -5.77 13.97 -10.37
N LYS A 74 -5.36 12.70 -10.43
CA LYS A 74 -6.13 11.57 -10.94
C LYS A 74 -6.02 10.40 -9.95
N PRO A 75 -7.04 10.15 -9.13
CA PRO A 75 -7.00 9.08 -8.13
C PRO A 75 -7.06 7.70 -8.76
N LEU A 76 -6.58 6.69 -8.02
CA LEU A 76 -6.67 5.29 -8.41
C LEU A 76 -8.11 4.80 -8.20
N GLU A 77 -8.75 4.36 -9.28
CA GLU A 77 -10.13 3.89 -9.25
C GLU A 77 -10.18 2.36 -9.08
N LEU A 78 -10.98 1.89 -8.14
CA LEU A 78 -11.33 0.49 -8.01
C LEU A 78 -12.55 0.21 -8.91
N LYS A 79 -12.35 -0.56 -9.97
CA LYS A 79 -13.41 -0.98 -10.91
C LYS A 79 -13.56 -2.49 -10.86
N GLU A 80 -14.76 -2.94 -10.48
CA GLU A 80 -15.11 -4.37 -10.44
C GLU A 80 -14.13 -5.22 -9.60
N GLY A 81 -13.54 -4.63 -8.55
CA GLY A 81 -12.56 -5.29 -7.68
C GLY A 81 -11.11 -5.23 -8.18
N TYR A 82 -10.84 -4.49 -9.26
CA TYR A 82 -9.50 -4.34 -9.83
C TYR A 82 -9.07 -2.88 -9.87
N ILE A 83 -7.77 -2.65 -9.68
CA ILE A 83 -7.11 -1.37 -9.94
C ILE A 83 -6.35 -1.51 -11.24
N THR A 84 -6.57 -0.58 -12.17
CA THR A 84 -5.79 -0.56 -13.41
C THR A 84 -4.40 0.00 -13.12
N VAL A 85 -3.36 -0.66 -13.66
CA VAL A 85 -1.98 -0.18 -13.54
C VAL A 85 -1.86 1.17 -14.26
N PRO A 86 -1.45 2.26 -13.57
CA PRO A 86 -1.23 3.54 -14.23
C PRO A 86 -0.16 3.45 -15.31
N ASP A 87 -0.43 4.02 -16.48
CA ASP A 87 0.41 3.95 -17.69
C ASP A 87 1.29 5.20 -17.91
N GLY A 88 1.12 6.23 -17.08
CA GLY A 88 1.97 7.42 -17.07
C GLY A 88 3.41 7.12 -16.62
N PRO A 89 4.35 8.04 -16.87
CA PRO A 89 5.74 7.87 -16.46
C PRO A 89 5.90 7.75 -14.93
N GLY A 90 6.94 7.03 -14.50
CA GLY A 90 7.23 6.84 -13.08
C GLY A 90 6.20 5.95 -12.39
N LEU A 91 5.54 6.46 -11.36
CA LEU A 91 4.43 5.75 -10.69
C LEU A 91 3.09 5.90 -11.43
N GLY A 92 3.05 6.74 -12.47
CA GLY A 92 1.85 7.02 -13.27
C GLY A 92 0.78 7.84 -12.56
N VAL A 93 1.14 8.52 -11.46
CA VAL A 93 0.26 9.43 -10.72
C VAL A 93 0.93 10.79 -10.52
N GLU A 94 0.12 11.83 -10.36
CA GLU A 94 0.56 13.21 -10.10
C GLU A 94 -0.11 13.72 -8.83
N ILE A 95 0.68 14.36 -7.96
CA ILE A 95 0.23 14.85 -6.66
C ILE A 95 -0.57 16.15 -6.84
N ASN A 96 -1.66 16.30 -6.09
CA ASN A 96 -2.36 17.56 -5.97
C ASN A 96 -1.71 18.42 -4.88
N GLU A 97 -0.86 19.37 -5.26
CA GLU A 97 -0.15 20.23 -4.30
C GLU A 97 -1.07 21.09 -3.42
N GLU A 98 -2.26 21.43 -3.90
CA GLU A 98 -3.24 22.19 -3.11
C GLU A 98 -3.78 21.36 -1.94
N ALA A 99 -3.99 20.06 -2.13
CA ALA A 99 -4.44 19.16 -1.08
C ALA A 99 -3.39 18.98 0.04
N LEU A 100 -2.10 19.24 -0.24
CA LEU A 100 -1.04 19.18 0.77
C LEU A 100 -1.10 20.34 1.78
N LYS A 101 -1.91 21.38 1.51
CA LYS A 101 -2.13 22.49 2.45
C LYS A 101 -3.14 22.15 3.55
N MET A 102 -3.78 20.99 3.48
CA MET A 102 -4.71 20.52 4.50
C MET A 102 -3.97 20.39 5.86
N PRO A 103 -4.58 20.82 6.98
CA PRO A 103 -3.97 20.66 8.29
C PRO A 103 -3.74 19.18 8.63
N GLU A 104 -2.69 18.91 9.39
CA GLU A 104 -2.43 17.58 9.92
C GLU A 104 -3.53 17.17 10.91
N ASP A 105 -3.98 15.91 10.80
CA ASP A 105 -4.87 15.26 11.76
C ASP A 105 -4.18 13.99 12.30
N PRO A 106 -3.34 14.12 13.35
CA PRO A 106 -2.55 13.02 13.85
C PRO A 106 -3.44 11.98 14.56
N LYS A 107 -3.41 10.75 14.06
CA LYS A 107 -4.14 9.65 14.67
C LYS A 107 -3.50 9.25 16.00
N VAL A 108 -4.29 9.27 17.08
CA VAL A 108 -3.87 8.73 18.38
C VAL A 108 -3.89 7.21 18.29
N LEU A 109 -2.71 6.59 18.37
CA LEU A 109 -2.58 5.14 18.40
C LEU A 109 -2.73 4.65 19.85
N ASP A 110 -3.84 3.99 20.13
CA ASP A 110 -4.04 3.31 21.42
C ASP A 110 -3.50 1.87 21.38
N THR A 111 -2.86 1.46 22.46
CA THR A 111 -2.27 0.12 22.60
C THR A 111 -3.25 -0.77 23.36
N PRO A 112 -3.76 -1.86 22.77
CA PRO A 112 -4.64 -2.77 23.49
C PRO A 112 -3.98 -3.28 24.78
N ILE A 113 -4.73 -3.22 25.88
CA ILE A 113 -4.31 -3.75 27.17
C ILE A 113 -5.16 -4.98 27.49
N GLY A 114 -4.49 -6.11 27.74
CA GLY A 114 -5.11 -7.36 28.13
C GLY A 114 -5.81 -7.27 29.49
N PHE A 115 -6.67 -8.24 29.79
CA PHE A 115 -7.41 -8.27 31.06
C PHE A 115 -6.50 -8.29 32.30
N ASP A 116 -5.26 -8.77 32.14
CA ASP A 116 -4.23 -8.88 33.18
C ASP A 116 -3.30 -7.65 33.24
N GLY A 117 -3.53 -6.65 32.40
CA GLY A 117 -2.69 -5.45 32.30
C GLY A 117 -1.51 -5.59 31.33
N SER A 118 -1.38 -6.71 30.61
CA SER A 118 -0.32 -6.88 29.61
C SER A 118 -0.57 -6.03 28.35
N VAL A 119 0.50 -5.54 27.72
CA VAL A 119 0.44 -4.90 26.39
C VAL A 119 0.18 -5.98 25.34
N GLN A 120 -0.80 -5.76 24.47
CA GLN A 120 -1.19 -6.68 23.40
C GLN A 120 -1.11 -6.04 22.02
N ASP A 121 -0.83 -6.86 21.02
CA ASP A 121 -1.03 -6.50 19.61
C ASP A 121 -2.53 -6.60 19.24
N ARG A 122 -2.94 -5.90 18.18
CA ARG A 122 -4.34 -5.91 17.71
C ARG A 122 -4.68 -7.13 16.86
#